data_AF-D8U5C5-F1
#
_entry.id   AF-D8U5C5-F1
#
_cell.length_a   1.000
_cell.length_b   1.000
_cell.length_c   1.000
_cell.angle_alpha   90.00
_cell.angle_beta   90.00
_cell.angle_gamma   90.00
#
_symmetry.space_group_name_H-M   'P 1'
#
loop_
_entity.id
_entity.type
_entity.pdbx_description
1 polymer ?
#
loop_
_entity_poly.entity_id
_entity_poly.type
_entity_poly.pdbx_seq_one_letter_code
_entity_poly.pdbx_strand_id
1 'polypeptide(L)'
;MKCCSLLWDFFGPSWVSSVQSASISYWLIAAIGEDAAAAVEAAGYGDRCILFPKPANESSETAIPGRGKRHRHHHRGAATSATSTTGTSTSRSDHSAYRWLSAAWKGATWGKVAAVTALVDLGFDVVHSDVDVSWFRDPLPLFLSLGETRGPTPAAAGAPGPTAVFSTDLLTTTNKATDGADSGLERSCIPSYSLNTGVYWVRGSETGSRLMNGWMAVKAAGYTGDDQQGLNLLVRGDVEGVVVGCLPVSSFSHTYAFATTELHKVRQHPLYEVHWVWAGKSLESKRQCMRDARVYDDPPEYYRPSRIMTFELEHVELPPGYNTWPASRTADMVTFSLAALSAQLQQAYWALALAAALNRTLVLPKASEERRWFGCRGGWFRCYCAKTWFATSACRITSERDTVFPFTCPLSHVFRARLLSGGDLRVADPLLGDIRPGGGWRVAESGDPRVEG
;
A
#
# COMPACT_ATOMS: atom_id res chain seq x y z
N MET A 1 11.77 -21.64 -3.55
CA MET A 1 11.52 -20.21 -3.25
C MET A 1 10.03 -19.94 -3.39
N LYS A 2 9.30 -19.80 -2.27
CA LYS A 2 7.82 -19.64 -2.15
C LYS A 2 7.35 -18.18 -2.21
N CYS A 3 7.96 -17.41 -3.11
CA CYS A 3 7.93 -15.95 -3.04
C CYS A 3 6.57 -15.36 -3.48
N CYS A 4 6.10 -15.72 -4.66
CA CYS A 4 4.83 -15.24 -5.19
C CYS A 4 3.64 -15.86 -4.47
N SER A 5 3.76 -17.11 -4.00
CA SER A 5 2.75 -17.72 -3.12
C SER A 5 2.61 -16.96 -1.79
N LEU A 6 3.71 -16.46 -1.22
CA LEU A 6 3.66 -15.65 0.01
C LEU A 6 2.85 -14.36 -0.16
N LEU A 7 3.02 -13.66 -1.29
CA LEU A 7 2.22 -12.47 -1.57
C LEU A 7 0.75 -12.80 -1.78
N TRP A 8 0.49 -13.89 -2.49
CA TRP A 8 -0.87 -14.39 -2.67
C TRP A 8 -1.54 -14.73 -1.33
N ASP A 9 -0.87 -15.49 -0.47
CA ASP A 9 -1.38 -15.85 0.85
C ASP A 9 -1.66 -14.60 1.72
N PHE A 10 -0.92 -13.52 1.50
CA PHE A 10 -1.03 -12.30 2.29
C PHE A 10 -2.09 -11.32 1.78
N PHE A 11 -2.22 -11.14 0.46
CA PHE A 11 -3.11 -10.14 -0.15
C PHE A 11 -4.18 -10.73 -1.08
N GLY A 12 -3.98 -11.91 -1.63
CA GLY A 12 -4.84 -12.53 -2.64
C GLY A 12 -6.32 -12.56 -2.27
N PRO A 13 -6.71 -13.11 -1.10
CA PRO A 13 -8.11 -13.10 -0.66
C PRO A 13 -8.70 -11.69 -0.56
N SER A 14 -7.93 -10.73 -0.04
CA SER A 14 -8.36 -9.32 0.05
C SER A 14 -8.51 -8.67 -1.32
N TRP A 15 -7.60 -8.96 -2.24
CA TRP A 15 -7.68 -8.50 -3.62
C TRP A 15 -8.95 -9.01 -4.29
N VAL A 16 -9.20 -10.33 -4.26
CA VAL A 16 -10.40 -10.94 -4.84
C VAL A 16 -11.68 -10.37 -4.23
N SER A 17 -11.73 -10.27 -2.89
CA SER A 17 -12.88 -9.68 -2.19
C SER A 17 -13.16 -8.24 -2.66
N SER A 18 -12.11 -7.42 -2.87
CA SER A 18 -12.27 -6.05 -3.37
C SER A 18 -12.72 -5.99 -4.83
N VAL A 19 -12.18 -6.85 -5.71
CA VAL A 19 -12.61 -6.98 -7.11
C VAL A 19 -14.10 -7.32 -7.21
N GLN A 20 -14.53 -8.32 -6.44
CA GLN A 20 -15.93 -8.74 -6.38
C GLN A 20 -16.84 -7.63 -5.82
N SER A 21 -16.40 -6.96 -4.75
CA SER A 21 -17.14 -5.87 -4.12
C SER A 21 -17.27 -4.64 -5.03
N ALA A 22 -16.29 -4.43 -5.92
CA ALA A 22 -16.30 -3.39 -6.95
C ALA A 22 -17.14 -3.77 -8.19
N SER A 23 -17.79 -4.94 -8.21
CA SER A 23 -18.54 -5.50 -9.35
C SER A 23 -17.70 -5.78 -10.60
N ILE A 24 -16.40 -6.01 -10.45
CA ILE A 24 -15.51 -6.33 -11.57
C ILE A 24 -15.62 -7.83 -11.89
N SER A 25 -16.13 -8.16 -13.07
CA SER A 25 -16.38 -9.55 -13.50
C SER A 25 -15.29 -10.13 -14.41
N TYR A 26 -14.47 -9.26 -15.00
CA TYR A 26 -13.50 -9.55 -16.07
C TYR A 26 -12.06 -9.61 -15.52
N TRP A 27 -11.77 -10.56 -14.65
CA TRP A 27 -10.46 -10.67 -14.02
C TRP A 27 -9.86 -12.07 -14.14
N LEU A 28 -8.52 -12.09 -14.11
CA LEU A 28 -7.66 -13.26 -14.12
C LEU A 28 -6.47 -13.01 -13.19
N ILE A 29 -5.86 -14.08 -12.68
CA ILE A 29 -4.67 -14.05 -11.85
C ILE A 29 -3.49 -14.58 -12.67
N ALA A 30 -2.52 -13.73 -12.94
CA ALA A 30 -1.25 -14.13 -13.55
C ALA A 30 -0.30 -14.67 -12.47
N ALA A 31 -0.26 -15.99 -12.30
CA ALA A 31 0.61 -16.65 -11.34
C ALA A 31 2.02 -16.81 -11.90
N ILE A 32 3.00 -16.11 -11.33
CA ILE A 32 4.41 -16.25 -11.73
C ILE A 32 5.04 -17.48 -11.06
N GLY A 33 4.97 -18.60 -11.78
CA GLY A 33 5.49 -19.91 -11.42
C GLY A 33 4.52 -20.83 -10.67
N GLU A 34 4.86 -22.11 -10.66
CA GLU A 34 4.00 -23.19 -10.17
C GLU A 34 3.58 -23.03 -8.70
N ASP A 35 4.48 -22.58 -7.82
CA ASP A 35 4.15 -22.35 -6.40
C ASP A 35 3.02 -21.33 -6.22
N ALA A 36 3.00 -20.28 -7.04
CA ALA A 36 1.95 -19.25 -6.99
C ALA A 36 0.65 -19.79 -7.58
N ALA A 37 0.72 -20.53 -8.68
CA ALA A 37 -0.46 -21.12 -9.31
C ALA A 37 -1.14 -22.14 -8.37
N ALA A 38 -0.35 -22.99 -7.70
CA ALA A 38 -0.85 -23.92 -6.70
C ALA A 38 -1.52 -23.21 -5.50
N ALA A 39 -1.00 -22.06 -5.06
CA ALA A 39 -1.61 -21.27 -4.00
C ALA A 39 -2.95 -20.64 -4.43
N VAL A 40 -3.03 -20.17 -5.69
CA VAL A 40 -4.26 -19.65 -6.29
C VAL A 40 -5.31 -20.75 -6.45
N GLU A 41 -4.90 -21.93 -6.92
CA GLU A 41 -5.75 -23.11 -7.05
C GLU A 41 -6.27 -23.60 -5.69
N ALA A 42 -5.40 -23.66 -4.68
CA ALA A 42 -5.78 -24.03 -3.32
C ALA A 42 -6.77 -23.04 -2.68
N ALA A 43 -6.75 -21.77 -3.12
CA ALA A 43 -7.71 -20.75 -2.73
C ALA A 43 -9.04 -20.82 -3.51
N GLY A 44 -9.19 -21.77 -4.45
CA GLY A 44 -10.41 -21.99 -5.21
C GLY A 44 -10.56 -21.13 -6.47
N TYR A 45 -9.47 -20.55 -6.97
CA TYR A 45 -9.48 -19.67 -8.15
C TYR A 45 -8.68 -20.21 -9.35
N GLY A 46 -8.53 -21.54 -9.42
CA GLY A 46 -7.78 -22.20 -10.50
C GLY A 46 -8.34 -21.94 -11.90
N ASP A 47 -9.66 -21.82 -12.03
CA ASP A 47 -10.38 -21.47 -13.27
C ASP A 47 -10.15 -20.01 -13.72
N ARG A 48 -9.63 -19.17 -12.82
CA ARG A 48 -9.28 -17.77 -13.05
C ARG A 48 -7.77 -17.55 -13.06
N CYS A 49 -6.96 -18.61 -13.08
CA CYS A 49 -5.52 -18.54 -12.98
C CYS A 49 -4.84 -18.83 -14.32
N ILE A 50 -3.89 -17.98 -14.72
CA ILE A 50 -2.97 -18.26 -15.83
C ILE A 50 -1.57 -18.44 -15.24
N LEU A 51 -0.96 -19.58 -15.50
CA LEU A 51 0.43 -19.85 -15.13
C LEU A 51 1.37 -19.17 -16.12
N PHE A 52 2.21 -18.28 -15.62
CA PHE A 52 3.35 -17.75 -16.35
C PHE A 52 4.64 -18.38 -15.80
N PRO A 53 5.51 -18.92 -16.68
CA PRO A 53 6.75 -19.54 -16.23
C PRO A 53 7.66 -18.52 -15.54
N LYS A 54 8.39 -18.97 -14.51
CA LYS A 54 9.43 -18.13 -13.88
C LYS A 54 10.53 -17.80 -14.92
N PRO A 55 11.08 -16.58 -14.94
CA PRO A 55 12.22 -16.26 -15.80
C PRO A 55 13.39 -17.21 -15.52
N ALA A 56 13.96 -17.83 -16.56
CA ALA A 56 14.95 -18.91 -16.44
C ALA A 56 16.24 -18.52 -15.67
N ASN A 57 16.54 -17.22 -15.56
CA ASN A 57 17.81 -16.70 -15.03
C ASN A 57 17.79 -16.33 -13.53
N GLU A 58 16.72 -16.61 -12.79
CA GLU A 58 16.67 -16.30 -11.35
C GLU A 58 17.07 -17.49 -10.45
N SER A 59 17.52 -18.58 -11.06
CA SER A 59 17.90 -19.82 -10.38
C SER A 59 19.42 -19.98 -10.22
N SER A 60 20.16 -18.92 -9.84
CA SER A 60 21.44 -19.04 -9.11
C SER A 60 22.12 -17.67 -8.99
N GLU A 61 22.00 -17.02 -7.84
CA GLU A 61 23.09 -16.18 -7.36
C GLU A 61 23.75 -16.87 -6.18
N THR A 62 25.00 -17.23 -6.45
CA THR A 62 26.01 -17.73 -5.55
C THR A 62 26.12 -16.82 -4.32
N ALA A 63 26.22 -17.46 -3.15
CA ALA A 63 26.54 -16.78 -1.91
C ALA A 63 27.79 -15.92 -2.09
N ILE A 64 27.62 -14.60 -2.04
CA ILE A 64 28.75 -13.67 -1.95
C ILE A 64 29.50 -14.00 -0.65
N PRO A 65 30.81 -14.32 -0.67
CA PRO A 65 31.56 -14.62 0.55
C PRO A 65 31.53 -13.39 1.47
N GLY A 66 31.14 -13.63 2.73
CA GLY A 66 30.97 -12.59 3.73
C GLY A 66 32.21 -11.70 3.86
N ARG A 67 32.02 -10.39 3.69
CA ARG A 67 32.96 -9.38 4.18
C ARG A 67 32.87 -9.37 5.71
N GLY A 68 33.69 -10.20 6.34
CA GLY A 68 33.87 -10.25 7.79
C GLY A 68 34.35 -8.90 8.31
N LYS A 69 33.47 -8.16 8.99
CA LYS A 69 33.90 -7.15 9.96
C LYS A 69 34.29 -7.87 11.25
N ARG A 70 35.60 -8.07 11.42
CA ARG A 70 36.22 -8.47 12.68
C ARG A 70 35.90 -7.43 13.75
N HIS A 71 35.01 -7.74 14.68
CA HIS A 71 35.04 -7.15 16.02
C HIS A 71 35.69 -8.15 16.96
N ARG A 72 36.93 -7.84 17.38
CA ARG A 72 37.61 -8.47 18.50
C ARG A 72 36.85 -8.11 19.77
N HIS A 73 36.31 -9.09 20.47
CA HIS A 73 36.11 -9.00 21.92
C HIS A 73 36.67 -10.25 22.60
N HIS A 74 37.35 -9.99 23.70
CA HIS A 74 38.19 -10.90 24.46
C HIS A 74 37.42 -12.09 25.07
N HIS A 75 38.12 -13.21 25.09
CA HIS A 75 37.82 -14.44 25.83
C HIS A 75 37.63 -14.22 27.35
N ARG A 76 36.66 -14.95 27.92
CA ARG A 76 36.75 -15.85 29.09
C ARG A 76 35.51 -16.76 29.06
N GLY A 77 35.64 -18.05 28.75
CA GLY A 77 35.51 -19.18 29.70
C GLY A 77 34.02 -19.48 30.00
N ALA A 78 33.43 -20.65 29.84
CA ALA A 78 33.91 -22.02 29.95
C ALA A 78 33.04 -22.98 29.09
N ALA A 79 33.60 -24.16 28.82
CA ALA A 79 33.00 -25.23 28.04
C ALA A 79 32.12 -26.14 28.91
N THR A 80 30.99 -26.60 28.35
CA THR A 80 30.43 -27.94 28.60
C THR A 80 29.70 -28.43 27.36
N SER A 81 29.91 -29.70 27.04
CA SER A 81 29.60 -30.44 25.82
C SER A 81 28.25 -31.18 25.85
N ALA A 82 27.80 -31.55 24.64
CA ALA A 82 26.83 -32.60 24.30
C ALA A 82 25.33 -32.23 24.51
N THR A 83 24.38 -32.57 23.64
CA THR A 83 24.29 -33.71 22.71
C THR A 83 23.30 -33.36 21.59
N SER A 84 23.56 -33.87 20.39
CA SER A 84 22.69 -33.79 19.22
C SER A 84 21.41 -34.61 19.39
N THR A 85 20.26 -33.99 19.14
CA THR A 85 19.02 -34.71 18.82
C THR A 85 18.47 -34.15 17.51
N THR A 86 18.49 -35.01 16.49
CA THR A 86 17.89 -34.84 15.18
C THR A 86 16.38 -34.73 15.30
N GLY A 87 15.87 -33.49 15.27
CA GLY A 87 14.46 -33.20 15.05
C GLY A 87 14.28 -32.70 13.61
N THR A 88 13.49 -33.42 12.83
CA THR A 88 12.99 -33.00 11.52
C THR A 88 12.23 -31.68 11.64
N SER A 89 12.95 -30.58 11.40
CA SER A 89 12.38 -29.24 11.23
C SER A 89 11.67 -29.19 9.89
N THR A 90 10.34 -29.13 9.91
CA THR A 90 9.57 -28.60 8.79
C THR A 90 10.19 -27.26 8.38
N SER A 91 10.58 -27.13 7.12
CA SER A 91 11.26 -25.93 6.62
C SER A 91 10.30 -24.75 6.72
N ARG A 92 10.44 -23.92 7.75
CA ARG A 92 9.90 -22.56 7.78
C ARG A 92 10.35 -21.91 6.47
N SER A 93 9.38 -21.54 5.64
CA SER A 93 9.60 -20.76 4.43
C SER A 93 10.43 -19.53 4.78
N ASP A 94 11.60 -19.41 4.17
CA ASP A 94 12.50 -18.31 4.48
C ASP A 94 11.94 -17.01 3.87
N HIS A 95 11.12 -16.30 4.64
CA HIS A 95 10.62 -14.96 4.33
C HIS A 95 11.76 -13.95 4.12
N SER A 96 13.03 -14.32 4.37
CA SER A 96 14.18 -13.43 4.20
C SER A 96 14.48 -13.08 2.74
N ALA A 97 14.11 -13.95 1.79
CA ALA A 97 14.48 -13.80 0.37
C ALA A 97 13.62 -12.78 -0.38
N TYR A 98 12.36 -12.59 0.00
CA TYR A 98 11.47 -11.60 -0.65
C TYR A 98 11.42 -10.31 0.15
N ARG A 99 12.28 -9.37 -0.23
CA ARG A 99 12.34 -8.02 0.37
C ARG A 99 12.32 -6.98 -0.74
N TRP A 100 11.83 -5.78 -0.41
CA TRP A 100 11.90 -4.64 -1.33
C TRP A 100 13.33 -4.46 -1.87
N LEU A 101 13.46 -4.26 -3.18
CA LEU A 101 14.72 -4.23 -3.96
C LEU A 101 15.57 -5.52 -3.99
N SER A 102 15.15 -6.63 -3.37
CA SER A 102 15.82 -7.92 -3.54
C SER A 102 15.72 -8.43 -4.99
N ALA A 103 16.62 -9.32 -5.39
CA ALA A 103 16.59 -9.94 -6.72
C ALA A 103 15.26 -10.66 -6.97
N ALA A 104 14.74 -11.42 -6.00
CA ALA A 104 13.44 -12.09 -6.10
C ALA A 104 12.28 -11.10 -6.27
N TRP A 105 12.33 -9.94 -5.59
CA TRP A 105 11.34 -8.88 -5.76
C TRP A 105 11.39 -8.25 -7.14
N LYS A 106 12.57 -7.85 -7.61
CA LYS A 106 12.75 -7.33 -8.98
C LYS A 106 12.36 -8.35 -10.05
N GLY A 107 12.63 -9.63 -9.78
CA GLY A 107 12.24 -10.73 -10.66
C GLY A 107 10.73 -10.82 -10.83
N ALA A 108 10.00 -10.82 -9.71
CA ALA A 108 8.54 -10.81 -9.71
C ALA A 108 7.96 -9.57 -10.41
N THR A 109 8.52 -8.38 -10.15
CA THR A 109 8.02 -7.16 -10.79
C THR A 109 8.22 -7.15 -12.30
N TRP A 110 9.30 -7.74 -12.81
CA TRP A 110 9.47 -7.91 -14.26
C TRP A 110 8.66 -9.08 -14.84
N GLY A 111 8.35 -10.10 -14.03
CA GLY A 111 7.49 -11.21 -14.43
C GLY A 111 6.07 -10.74 -14.78
N LYS A 112 5.55 -9.75 -14.07
CA LYS A 112 4.25 -9.14 -14.40
C LYS A 112 4.27 -8.40 -15.74
N VAL A 113 5.37 -7.70 -16.06
CA VAL A 113 5.53 -7.02 -17.37
C VAL A 113 5.48 -8.05 -18.49
N ALA A 114 6.20 -9.16 -18.37
CA ALA A 114 6.18 -10.24 -19.35
C ALA A 114 4.78 -10.84 -19.54
N ALA A 115 4.02 -11.02 -18.46
CA ALA A 115 2.65 -11.52 -18.51
C ALA A 115 1.72 -10.56 -19.29
N VAL A 116 1.81 -9.25 -19.00
CA VAL A 116 1.01 -8.24 -19.71
C VAL A 116 1.45 -8.09 -21.16
N THR A 117 2.75 -8.15 -21.46
CA THR A 117 3.26 -8.15 -22.85
C THR A 117 2.61 -9.26 -23.67
N ALA A 118 2.57 -10.49 -23.14
CA ALA A 118 1.97 -11.61 -23.85
C ALA A 118 0.48 -11.40 -24.16
N LEU A 119 -0.28 -10.82 -23.23
CA LEU A 119 -1.71 -10.54 -23.42
C LEU A 119 -1.94 -9.41 -24.44
N VAL A 120 -1.14 -8.35 -24.37
CA VAL A 120 -1.21 -7.23 -25.33
C VAL A 120 -0.84 -7.68 -26.74
N ASP A 121 0.19 -8.54 -26.89
CA ASP A 121 0.59 -9.11 -28.18
C ASP A 121 -0.46 -10.06 -28.78
N LEU A 122 -1.33 -10.64 -27.94
CA LEU A 122 -2.51 -11.39 -28.39
C LEU A 122 -3.68 -10.48 -28.82
N GLY A 123 -3.54 -9.16 -28.68
CA GLY A 123 -4.54 -8.17 -29.06
C GLY A 123 -5.57 -7.83 -27.99
N PHE A 124 -5.32 -8.18 -26.72
CA PHE A 124 -6.20 -7.79 -25.62
C PHE A 124 -5.85 -6.40 -25.08
N ASP A 125 -6.88 -5.60 -24.80
CA ASP A 125 -6.76 -4.47 -23.88
C ASP A 125 -6.60 -5.01 -22.45
N VAL A 126 -5.57 -4.58 -21.74
CA VAL A 126 -5.23 -5.13 -20.42
C VAL A 126 -5.26 -4.03 -19.37
N VAL A 127 -6.06 -4.23 -18.32
CA VAL A 127 -5.94 -3.52 -17.04
C VAL A 127 -5.12 -4.39 -16.10
N HIS A 128 -3.95 -3.90 -15.71
CA HIS A 128 -3.09 -4.55 -14.71
C HIS A 128 -3.33 -3.94 -13.33
N SER A 129 -3.31 -4.78 -12.29
CA SER A 129 -3.11 -4.34 -10.91
C SER A 129 -2.15 -5.28 -10.17
N ASP A 130 -1.29 -4.73 -9.32
CA ASP A 130 -0.55 -5.51 -8.33
C ASP A 130 -1.55 -6.14 -7.31
N VAL A 131 -1.14 -7.24 -6.68
CA VAL A 131 -2.00 -7.98 -5.73
C VAL A 131 -2.27 -7.21 -4.44
N ASP A 132 -1.47 -6.20 -4.12
CA ASP A 132 -1.64 -5.29 -3.00
C ASP A 132 -2.36 -3.98 -3.39
N VAL A 133 -3.29 -4.10 -4.32
CA VAL A 133 -4.30 -3.08 -4.69
C VAL A 133 -5.66 -3.51 -4.15
N SER A 134 -6.46 -2.54 -3.70
CA SER A 134 -7.88 -2.75 -3.41
C SER A 134 -8.75 -1.92 -4.35
N TRP A 135 -9.70 -2.57 -5.01
CA TRP A 135 -10.66 -1.91 -5.89
C TRP A 135 -11.91 -1.48 -5.12
N PHE A 136 -12.39 -0.25 -5.41
CA PHE A 136 -13.58 0.36 -4.84
C PHE A 136 -14.67 0.61 -5.89
N ARG A 137 -14.30 0.58 -7.17
CA ARG A 137 -15.21 0.79 -8.31
C ARG A 137 -14.66 0.10 -9.55
N ASP A 138 -15.56 -0.38 -10.40
CA ASP A 138 -15.26 -0.85 -11.75
C ASP A 138 -14.64 0.26 -12.62
N PRO A 139 -13.37 0.14 -13.06
CA PRO A 139 -12.71 1.13 -13.91
C PRO A 139 -12.99 0.94 -15.41
N LEU A 140 -13.65 -0.14 -15.83
CA LEU A 140 -13.87 -0.41 -17.25
C LEU A 140 -14.60 0.73 -17.98
N PRO A 141 -15.64 1.37 -17.43
CA PRO A 141 -16.30 2.49 -18.11
C PRO A 141 -15.34 3.63 -18.43
N LEU A 142 -14.40 3.92 -17.52
CA LEU A 142 -13.35 4.93 -17.75
C LEU A 142 -12.46 4.49 -18.91
N PHE A 143 -11.91 3.29 -18.88
CA PHE A 143 -10.97 2.84 -19.92
C PHE A 143 -11.63 2.67 -21.30
N LEU A 144 -12.86 2.18 -21.36
CA LEU A 144 -13.62 2.11 -22.61
C LEU A 144 -13.83 3.49 -23.22
N SER A 145 -14.13 4.52 -22.40
CA SER A 145 -14.26 5.89 -22.89
C SER A 145 -12.96 6.43 -23.50
N LEU A 146 -11.80 6.01 -22.98
CA LEU A 146 -10.48 6.35 -23.54
C LEU A 146 -10.16 5.57 -24.82
N GLY A 147 -10.77 4.40 -24.99
CA GLY A 147 -10.71 3.56 -26.19
C GLY A 147 -11.60 4.07 -27.33
N GLU A 148 -12.82 4.48 -27.01
CA GLU A 148 -13.83 4.96 -27.96
C GLU A 148 -13.56 6.39 -28.45
N THR A 149 -12.89 7.21 -27.64
CA THR A 149 -12.50 8.56 -28.04
C THR A 149 -11.42 8.51 -29.14
N ARG A 150 -11.87 8.71 -30.38
CA ARG A 150 -11.08 9.42 -31.43
C ARG A 150 -10.89 10.89 -31.01
N GLY A 151 -10.22 11.11 -29.86
CA GLY A 151 -9.85 12.39 -29.22
C GLY A 151 -11.02 13.25 -28.69
N PRO A 152 -10.79 14.42 -28.04
CA PRO A 152 -9.58 14.89 -27.34
C PRO A 152 -9.91 15.60 -25.98
N THR A 153 -8.92 15.92 -25.15
CA THR A 153 -9.01 17.19 -24.37
C THR A 153 -9.18 18.36 -25.36
N PRO A 154 -9.79 19.51 -25.01
CA PRO A 154 -10.27 20.54 -25.95
C PRO A 154 -9.29 21.21 -26.95
N ALA A 155 -8.08 20.67 -27.19
CA ALA A 155 -7.07 21.27 -28.06
C ALA A 155 -6.89 20.59 -29.45
N ALA A 156 -7.40 19.38 -29.74
CA ALA A 156 -7.23 18.80 -31.09
C ALA A 156 -8.21 17.66 -31.40
N ALA A 157 -9.36 17.95 -32.01
CA ALA A 157 -10.20 16.92 -32.62
C ALA A 157 -9.38 16.14 -33.65
N GLY A 158 -9.19 14.83 -33.46
CA GLY A 158 -8.41 13.95 -34.35
C GLY A 158 -7.14 13.33 -33.75
N ALA A 159 -6.75 13.65 -32.51
CA ALA A 159 -5.65 12.95 -31.84
C ALA A 159 -6.08 11.52 -31.42
N PRO A 160 -5.23 10.49 -31.62
CA PRO A 160 -5.51 9.15 -31.13
C PRO A 160 -5.58 9.14 -29.60
N GLY A 161 -6.56 8.43 -29.03
CA GLY A 161 -6.64 8.19 -27.59
C GLY A 161 -5.39 7.47 -27.07
N PRO A 162 -5.11 7.52 -25.75
CA PRO A 162 -3.85 7.04 -25.18
C PRO A 162 -3.58 5.58 -25.55
N THR A 163 -2.31 5.26 -25.81
CA THR A 163 -1.81 3.89 -25.97
C THR A 163 -1.85 3.15 -24.64
N ALA A 164 -1.49 3.85 -23.57
CA ALA A 164 -1.51 3.34 -22.21
C ALA A 164 -1.75 4.47 -21.22
N VAL A 165 -2.31 4.14 -20.05
CA VAL A 165 -2.43 5.07 -18.93
C VAL A 165 -1.95 4.42 -17.65
N PHE A 166 -1.20 5.16 -16.85
CA PHE A 166 -0.57 4.65 -15.63
C PHE A 166 -1.00 5.46 -14.40
N SER A 167 -1.11 4.80 -13.25
CA SER A 167 -1.15 5.48 -11.96
C SER A 167 0.12 6.30 -11.74
N THR A 168 0.09 7.24 -10.81
CA THR A 168 1.21 8.13 -10.53
C THR A 168 1.60 8.12 -9.05
N ASP A 169 2.87 8.38 -8.77
CA ASP A 169 3.39 8.64 -7.41
C ASP A 169 3.28 10.14 -7.05
N LEU A 170 2.37 10.88 -7.71
CA LEU A 170 2.12 12.29 -7.40
C LEU A 170 1.38 12.43 -6.06
N LEU A 171 1.59 13.55 -5.37
CA LEU A 171 0.95 13.81 -4.07
C LEU A 171 -0.28 14.71 -4.17
N THR A 172 -0.44 15.34 -5.33
CA THR A 172 -1.48 16.32 -5.65
C THR A 172 -1.97 16.05 -7.06
N THR A 173 -3.17 16.50 -7.34
CA THR A 173 -3.80 16.44 -8.67
C THR A 173 -4.03 17.85 -9.18
N THR A 174 -3.87 18.06 -10.48
CA THR A 174 -4.26 19.32 -11.13
C THR A 174 -5.74 19.36 -11.45
N ASN A 175 -6.40 18.20 -11.47
CA ASN A 175 -7.86 18.09 -11.53
C ASN A 175 -8.47 18.66 -10.24
N LYS A 176 -9.43 19.58 -10.39
CA LYS A 176 -10.11 20.31 -9.32
C LYS A 176 -11.48 19.70 -9.04
N ALA A 177 -11.98 19.91 -7.82
CA ALA A 177 -13.35 19.53 -7.46
C ALA A 177 -14.43 20.16 -8.36
N THR A 178 -14.16 21.34 -8.92
CA THR A 178 -15.05 22.03 -9.86
C THR A 178 -15.12 21.38 -11.25
N ASP A 179 -14.24 20.41 -11.54
CA ASP A 179 -14.17 19.76 -12.85
C ASP A 179 -15.22 18.65 -13.02
N GLY A 180 -16.05 18.42 -11.99
CA GLY A 180 -17.03 17.33 -11.93
C GLY A 180 -16.47 16.15 -11.14
N ALA A 181 -17.37 15.21 -10.79
CA ALA A 181 -16.98 14.05 -10.00
C ALA A 181 -15.92 13.23 -10.75
N ASP A 182 -16.12 12.88 -12.03
CA ASP A 182 -15.14 12.14 -12.82
C ASP A 182 -14.45 13.05 -13.85
N SER A 183 -13.28 13.57 -13.49
CA SER A 183 -12.47 14.43 -14.36
C SER A 183 -11.75 13.67 -15.49
N GLY A 184 -11.88 12.34 -15.56
CA GLY A 184 -11.10 11.50 -16.46
C GLY A 184 -9.61 11.45 -16.07
N LEU A 185 -8.72 11.53 -17.06
CA LEU A 185 -7.27 11.51 -16.86
C LEU A 185 -6.77 12.76 -16.14
N GLU A 186 -5.57 12.66 -15.57
CA GLU A 186 -4.85 13.83 -15.05
C GLU A 186 -4.60 14.83 -16.18
N ARG A 187 -5.00 16.10 -15.98
CA ARG A 187 -4.84 17.18 -16.98
C ARG A 187 -3.40 17.44 -17.37
N SER A 188 -2.47 17.18 -16.46
CA SER A 188 -1.04 17.23 -16.72
C SER A 188 -0.48 15.82 -16.63
N CYS A 189 -0.01 15.29 -17.75
CA CYS A 189 0.80 14.09 -17.75
C CYS A 189 2.05 14.41 -18.55
N ILE A 190 3.18 14.52 -17.86
CA ILE A 190 4.46 14.88 -18.49
C ILE A 190 5.48 13.76 -18.24
N PRO A 191 6.44 13.54 -19.16
CA PRO A 191 7.41 12.43 -19.03
C PRO A 191 8.28 12.45 -17.77
N SER A 192 8.38 13.60 -17.09
CA SER A 192 9.12 13.73 -15.84
C SER A 192 8.34 13.27 -14.61
N TYR A 193 7.03 13.04 -14.72
CA TYR A 193 6.23 12.48 -13.63
C TYR A 193 6.70 11.07 -13.30
N SER A 194 6.65 10.75 -12.01
CA SER A 194 6.96 9.39 -11.55
C SER A 194 5.71 8.54 -11.74
N LEU A 195 5.68 7.76 -12.81
CA LEU A 195 4.62 6.80 -13.06
C LEU A 195 4.76 5.62 -12.10
N ASN A 196 3.62 5.14 -11.61
CA ASN A 196 3.49 3.97 -10.76
C ASN A 196 3.01 2.78 -11.60
N THR A 197 3.64 1.62 -11.44
CA THR A 197 3.31 0.41 -12.23
C THR A 197 2.42 -0.58 -11.47
N GLY A 198 1.86 -0.15 -10.35
CA GLY A 198 0.93 -0.94 -9.56
C GLY A 198 -0.44 -1.05 -10.20
N VAL A 199 -0.90 -0.02 -10.93
CA VAL A 199 -2.13 -0.06 -11.74
C VAL A 199 -1.91 0.68 -13.04
N TYR A 200 -2.29 0.06 -14.15
CA TYR A 200 -2.22 0.68 -15.47
C TYR A 200 -3.12 -0.04 -16.47
N TRP A 201 -3.47 0.66 -17.56
CA TRP A 201 -4.16 0.09 -18.70
C TRP A 201 -3.31 0.24 -19.96
N VAL A 202 -3.27 -0.79 -20.79
CA VAL A 202 -2.59 -0.80 -22.10
C VAL A 202 -3.54 -1.32 -23.15
N ARG A 203 -3.57 -0.65 -24.30
CA ARG A 203 -4.36 -1.08 -25.46
C ARG A 203 -3.71 -2.27 -26.16
N GLY A 204 -4.51 -3.25 -26.57
CA GLY A 204 -4.15 -4.37 -27.44
C GLY A 204 -3.97 -3.91 -28.90
N SER A 205 -2.98 -3.06 -29.14
CA SER A 205 -2.66 -2.50 -30.47
C SER A 205 -1.17 -2.62 -30.78
N GLU A 206 -0.79 -2.40 -32.04
CA GLU A 206 0.63 -2.40 -32.44
C GLU A 206 1.48 -1.44 -31.57
N THR A 207 0.94 -0.26 -31.26
CA THR A 207 1.58 0.71 -30.37
C THR A 207 1.65 0.25 -28.91
N GLY A 208 0.65 -0.48 -28.41
CA GLY A 208 0.68 -1.11 -27.09
C GLY A 208 1.72 -2.21 -27.02
N SER A 209 1.76 -3.09 -28.02
CA SER A 209 2.82 -4.10 -28.18
C SER A 209 4.20 -3.46 -28.24
N ARG A 210 4.37 -2.35 -28.97
CA ARG A 210 5.63 -1.61 -29.04
C ARG A 210 6.06 -1.08 -27.68
N LEU A 211 5.15 -0.50 -26.90
CA LEU A 211 5.42 -0.04 -25.54
C LEU A 211 5.86 -1.21 -24.64
N MET A 212 5.09 -2.30 -24.61
CA MET A 212 5.33 -3.44 -23.73
C MET A 212 6.62 -4.19 -24.10
N ASN A 213 6.89 -4.39 -25.39
CA ASN A 213 8.13 -4.98 -25.86
C ASN A 213 9.34 -4.05 -25.64
N GLY A 214 9.17 -2.74 -25.82
CA GLY A 214 10.20 -1.76 -25.47
C GLY A 214 10.56 -1.79 -23.98
N TRP A 215 9.57 -1.96 -23.11
CA TRP A 215 9.79 -2.08 -21.67
C TRP A 215 10.56 -3.38 -21.32
N MET A 216 10.21 -4.50 -21.94
CA MET A 216 10.97 -5.74 -21.81
C MET A 216 12.40 -5.61 -22.38
N ALA A 217 12.58 -4.85 -23.45
CA ALA A 217 13.90 -4.58 -24.04
C ALA A 217 14.81 -3.79 -23.10
N VAL A 218 14.27 -2.90 -22.25
CA VAL A 218 15.06 -2.24 -21.19
C VAL A 218 15.69 -3.27 -20.25
N LYS A 219 14.91 -4.27 -19.80
CA LYS A 219 15.44 -5.37 -18.97
C LYS A 219 16.47 -6.18 -19.75
N ALA A 220 16.17 -6.55 -20.99
CA ALA A 220 17.05 -7.36 -21.83
C ALA A 220 18.40 -6.67 -22.11
N ALA A 221 18.43 -5.33 -22.15
CA ALA A 221 19.64 -4.53 -22.27
C ALA A 221 20.50 -4.50 -20.99
N GLY A 222 20.15 -5.25 -19.95
CA GLY A 222 20.91 -5.36 -18.71
C GLY A 222 20.55 -4.34 -17.64
N TYR A 223 19.40 -3.66 -17.75
CA TYR A 223 18.94 -2.75 -16.71
C TYR A 223 18.65 -3.49 -15.40
N THR A 224 19.24 -3.02 -14.30
CA THR A 224 19.19 -3.70 -12.99
C THR A 224 18.14 -3.16 -12.03
N GLY A 225 17.41 -2.11 -12.44
CA GLY A 225 16.31 -1.55 -11.66
C GLY A 225 15.05 -2.42 -11.71
N ASP A 226 14.01 -1.98 -11.01
CA ASP A 226 12.69 -2.59 -11.10
C ASP A 226 11.94 -2.15 -12.37
N ASP A 227 10.76 -2.74 -12.55
CA ASP A 227 9.87 -2.47 -13.68
C ASP A 227 9.45 -0.99 -13.71
N GLN A 228 9.11 -0.40 -12.57
CA GLN A 228 8.69 1.00 -12.48
C GLN A 228 9.79 1.94 -12.92
N GLN A 229 11.02 1.74 -12.44
CA GLN A 229 12.17 2.55 -12.87
C GLN A 229 12.48 2.33 -14.35
N GLY A 230 12.34 1.09 -14.84
CA GLY A 230 12.50 0.75 -16.25
C GLY A 230 11.48 1.44 -17.16
N LEU A 231 10.21 1.50 -16.76
CA LEU A 231 9.15 2.21 -17.48
C LEU A 231 9.45 3.70 -17.52
N ASN A 232 9.74 4.31 -16.36
CA ASN A 232 10.03 5.74 -16.27
C ASN A 232 11.26 6.12 -17.10
N LEU A 233 12.26 5.23 -17.23
CA LEU A 233 13.38 5.42 -18.14
C LEU A 233 12.93 5.38 -19.61
N LEU A 234 12.14 4.37 -19.99
CA LEU A 234 11.65 4.17 -21.35
C LEU A 234 10.81 5.37 -21.84
N VAL A 235 9.79 5.77 -21.08
CA VAL A 235 8.83 6.81 -21.51
C VAL A 235 9.45 8.20 -21.57
N ARG A 236 10.59 8.42 -20.90
CA ARG A 236 11.41 9.64 -21.03
C ARG A 236 12.24 9.66 -22.31
N GLY A 237 12.54 8.50 -22.87
CA GLY A 237 13.29 8.34 -24.10
C GLY A 237 12.47 8.58 -25.37
N ASP A 238 11.17 8.83 -25.24
CA ASP A 238 10.16 8.82 -26.30
C ASP A 238 10.05 7.46 -27.00
N VAL A 239 8.84 6.94 -27.12
CA VAL A 239 8.59 5.66 -27.81
C VAL A 239 7.68 5.96 -28.98
N GLU A 240 8.16 5.70 -30.19
CA GLU A 240 7.49 6.11 -31.43
C GLU A 240 6.01 5.67 -31.46
N GLY A 241 5.12 6.65 -31.63
CA GLY A 241 3.67 6.45 -31.73
C GLY A 241 2.98 6.04 -30.43
N VAL A 242 3.68 6.02 -29.30
CA VAL A 242 3.10 5.73 -27.98
C VAL A 242 2.63 7.03 -27.33
N VAL A 243 1.36 7.05 -26.95
CA VAL A 243 0.76 8.14 -26.16
C VAL A 243 0.48 7.64 -24.76
N VAL A 244 1.14 8.24 -23.76
CA VAL A 244 0.94 7.89 -22.35
C VAL A 244 0.05 8.92 -21.67
N GLY A 245 -0.99 8.45 -21.00
CA GLY A 245 -1.80 9.23 -20.07
C GLY A 245 -1.50 8.89 -18.61
N CYS A 246 -1.96 9.74 -17.70
CA CYS A 246 -1.77 9.58 -16.27
C CYS A 246 -3.14 9.46 -15.60
N LEU A 247 -3.29 8.50 -14.70
CA LEU A 247 -4.44 8.38 -13.82
C LEU A 247 -4.26 9.35 -12.63
N PRO A 248 -5.29 10.14 -12.27
CA PRO A 248 -5.16 11.13 -11.22
C PRO A 248 -5.03 10.44 -9.85
N VAL A 249 -4.05 10.85 -9.06
CA VAL A 249 -3.74 10.24 -7.73
C VAL A 249 -4.90 10.37 -6.73
N SER A 250 -5.81 11.31 -6.97
CA SER A 250 -7.03 11.48 -6.20
C SER A 250 -8.10 10.40 -6.46
N SER A 251 -8.01 9.66 -7.57
CA SER A 251 -8.95 8.60 -7.94
C SER A 251 -8.30 7.21 -7.97
N PHE A 252 -7.02 7.16 -8.31
CA PHE A 252 -6.15 5.98 -8.34
C PHE A 252 -5.03 6.21 -7.33
N SER A 253 -5.35 5.96 -6.06
CA SER A 253 -4.59 6.50 -4.93
C SER A 253 -3.51 5.54 -4.43
N HIS A 254 -2.38 6.07 -4.01
CA HIS A 254 -1.51 5.35 -3.07
C HIS A 254 -1.95 5.61 -1.61
N THR A 255 -1.41 4.86 -0.63
CA THR A 255 -1.87 4.93 0.78
C THR A 255 -1.79 6.33 1.39
N TYR A 256 -0.77 7.14 1.07
CA TYR A 256 -0.70 8.52 1.59
C TYR A 256 -1.88 9.39 1.11
N ALA A 257 -2.17 9.39 -0.20
CA ALA A 257 -3.27 10.17 -0.80
C ALA A 257 -4.64 9.69 -0.31
N PHE A 258 -4.80 8.39 -0.08
CA PHE A 258 -6.05 7.82 0.43
C PHE A 258 -6.22 7.99 1.94
N ALA A 259 -5.33 7.40 2.75
CA ALA A 259 -5.53 7.22 4.18
C ALA A 259 -5.02 8.39 5.04
N THR A 260 -4.04 9.15 4.55
CA THR A 260 -3.45 10.27 5.32
C THR A 260 -4.11 11.60 4.94
N THR A 261 -4.17 11.90 3.65
CA THR A 261 -4.65 13.20 3.19
C THR A 261 -6.12 13.19 2.74
N GLU A 262 -6.69 11.99 2.55
CA GLU A 262 -8.06 11.80 2.04
C GLU A 262 -8.34 12.65 0.79
N LEU A 263 -7.36 12.70 -0.13
CA LEU A 263 -7.34 13.60 -1.27
C LEU A 263 -8.58 13.44 -2.16
N HIS A 264 -9.07 12.21 -2.33
CA HIS A 264 -10.32 11.92 -3.04
C HIS A 264 -11.52 12.68 -2.46
N LYS A 265 -11.60 12.85 -1.13
CA LYS A 265 -12.65 13.63 -0.46
C LYS A 265 -12.45 15.13 -0.65
N VAL A 266 -11.21 15.60 -0.48
CA VAL A 266 -10.85 17.01 -0.68
C VAL A 266 -11.17 17.46 -2.11
N ARG A 267 -10.96 16.57 -3.08
CA ARG A 267 -11.22 16.82 -4.50
C ARG A 267 -12.62 16.39 -4.94
N GLN A 268 -13.39 15.71 -4.10
CA GLN A 268 -14.70 15.16 -4.45
C GLN A 268 -14.66 14.27 -5.71
N HIS A 269 -13.55 13.56 -5.91
CA HIS A 269 -13.36 12.62 -7.00
C HIS A 269 -13.76 11.20 -6.58
N PRO A 270 -14.19 10.34 -7.52
CA PRO A 270 -14.45 8.94 -7.23
C PRO A 270 -13.15 8.22 -6.93
N LEU A 271 -13.22 7.32 -5.97
CA LEU A 271 -12.12 6.40 -5.69
C LEU A 271 -12.34 5.12 -6.50
N TYR A 272 -11.43 4.81 -7.42
CA TYR A 272 -11.42 3.56 -8.18
C TYR A 272 -10.62 2.49 -7.47
N GLU A 273 -9.42 2.83 -6.99
CA GLU A 273 -8.53 1.89 -6.34
C GLU A 273 -7.62 2.58 -5.32
N VAL A 274 -7.09 1.76 -4.41
CA VAL A 274 -5.97 2.13 -3.55
C VAL A 274 -4.86 1.09 -3.67
N HIS A 275 -3.68 1.55 -4.11
CA HIS A 275 -2.45 0.79 -4.09
C HIS A 275 -1.79 0.96 -2.71
N TRP A 276 -1.60 -0.15 -1.97
CA TRP A 276 -1.12 -0.13 -0.58
C TRP A 276 0.38 0.11 -0.43
N VAL A 277 0.95 0.96 -1.29
CA VAL A 277 2.30 1.53 -1.18
C VAL A 277 2.27 2.82 -0.39
N TRP A 278 3.45 3.26 0.09
CA TRP A 278 3.60 4.42 0.97
C TRP A 278 2.95 4.26 2.37
N ALA A 279 2.46 3.06 2.71
CA ALA A 279 1.84 2.71 4.01
C ALA A 279 2.83 2.41 5.16
N GLY A 280 4.14 2.52 4.91
CA GLY A 280 5.21 2.04 5.81
C GLY A 280 6.11 0.99 5.14
N LYS A 281 7.18 0.55 5.82
CA LYS A 281 8.23 -0.33 5.25
C LYS A 281 7.92 -1.84 5.31
N SER A 282 6.76 -2.25 5.81
CA SER A 282 6.46 -3.67 6.10
C SER A 282 5.10 -4.11 5.56
N LEU A 283 4.95 -5.40 5.25
CA LEU A 283 3.66 -5.97 4.81
C LEU A 283 2.58 -5.79 5.88
N GLU A 284 2.97 -5.89 7.15
CA GLU A 284 2.09 -5.67 8.29
C GLU A 284 1.59 -4.24 8.36
N SER A 285 2.39 -3.26 7.91
CA SER A 285 1.94 -1.87 7.79
C SER A 285 0.88 -1.73 6.70
N LYS A 286 1.06 -2.39 5.53
CA LYS A 286 0.06 -2.41 4.46
C LYS A 286 -1.26 -3.03 4.94
N ARG A 287 -1.20 -4.23 5.54
CA ARG A 287 -2.35 -4.90 6.15
C ARG A 287 -3.05 -4.02 7.18
N GLN A 288 -2.30 -3.32 8.03
CA GLN A 288 -2.90 -2.44 9.02
C GLN A 288 -3.66 -1.27 8.34
N CYS A 289 -3.10 -0.65 7.31
CA CYS A 289 -3.81 0.38 6.55
C CYS A 289 -5.06 -0.17 5.84
N MET A 290 -4.99 -1.39 5.30
CA MET A 290 -6.16 -2.07 4.73
C MET A 290 -7.23 -2.36 5.80
N ARG A 291 -6.84 -2.74 7.02
CA ARG A 291 -7.77 -2.90 8.15
C ARG A 291 -8.40 -1.59 8.59
N ASP A 292 -7.60 -0.53 8.67
CA ASP A 292 -8.10 0.83 8.96
C ASP A 292 -9.14 1.26 7.90
N ALA A 293 -8.98 0.77 6.66
CA ALA A 293 -9.89 1.01 5.53
C ALA A 293 -10.99 -0.05 5.34
N ARG A 294 -10.98 -1.15 6.12
CA ARG A 294 -11.93 -2.28 6.04
C ARG A 294 -11.94 -3.05 4.71
N VAL A 295 -10.78 -3.12 4.07
CA VAL A 295 -10.61 -3.83 2.80
C VAL A 295 -9.62 -5.00 2.91
N TYR A 296 -9.18 -5.31 4.13
CA TYR A 296 -8.46 -6.55 4.40
C TYR A 296 -9.45 -7.67 4.75
N ASP A 297 -9.29 -8.79 4.06
CA ASP A 297 -10.04 -10.02 4.30
C ASP A 297 -9.47 -10.74 5.53
N ASP A 298 -9.85 -10.25 6.70
CA ASP A 298 -9.63 -10.93 7.97
C ASP A 298 -10.74 -11.96 8.21
N PRO A 299 -10.41 -13.07 8.89
CA PRO A 299 -11.41 -14.10 9.16
C PRO A 299 -12.48 -13.55 10.12
N PRO A 300 -13.73 -14.06 10.08
CA PRO A 300 -14.85 -13.45 10.79
C PRO A 300 -14.63 -13.32 12.30
N GLU A 301 -13.88 -14.23 12.90
CA GLU A 301 -13.50 -14.18 14.31
C GLU A 301 -12.69 -12.94 14.66
N TYR A 302 -11.97 -12.31 13.73
CA TYR A 302 -11.24 -11.05 13.98
C TYR A 302 -12.22 -9.92 14.29
N TYR A 303 -13.33 -9.84 13.56
CA TYR A 303 -14.34 -8.79 13.71
C TYR A 303 -15.35 -9.06 14.83
N ARG A 304 -15.36 -10.26 15.43
CA ARG A 304 -16.32 -10.63 16.50
C ARG A 304 -15.65 -10.89 17.86
N PRO A 305 -15.04 -9.88 18.50
CA PRO A 305 -14.54 -10.02 19.86
C PRO A 305 -15.70 -10.11 20.87
N SER A 306 -15.62 -11.08 21.79
CA SER A 306 -16.69 -11.31 22.79
C SER A 306 -16.76 -10.27 23.92
N ARG A 307 -15.67 -9.51 24.12
CA ARG A 307 -15.49 -8.62 25.27
C ARG A 307 -14.71 -7.38 24.83
N ILE A 308 -15.42 -6.30 24.52
CA ILE A 308 -14.81 -5.08 24.00
C ILE A 308 -14.60 -4.01 25.07
N MET A 309 -13.58 -3.20 24.87
CA MET A 309 -13.41 -1.92 25.53
C MET A 309 -13.05 -0.88 24.48
N THR A 310 -13.64 0.30 24.59
CA THR A 310 -13.32 1.46 23.75
C THR A 310 -12.88 2.61 24.66
N PHE A 311 -12.12 3.53 24.11
CA PHE A 311 -11.77 4.79 24.76
C PHE A 311 -11.69 5.90 23.73
N GLU A 312 -11.83 7.13 24.20
CA GLU A 312 -11.71 8.32 23.36
C GLU A 312 -10.38 9.01 23.66
N LEU A 313 -9.67 9.40 22.59
CA LEU A 313 -8.45 10.20 22.72
C LEU A 313 -8.80 11.67 22.84
N GLU A 314 -8.28 12.34 23.86
CA GLU A 314 -8.18 13.79 23.88
C GLU A 314 -7.07 14.23 22.93
N HIS A 315 -7.40 15.15 22.01
CA HIS A 315 -6.47 15.68 21.03
C HIS A 315 -5.97 17.06 21.43
N VAL A 316 -4.72 17.36 21.07
CA VAL A 316 -4.14 18.69 21.25
C VAL A 316 -4.65 19.61 20.13
N GLU A 317 -5.20 20.76 20.48
CA GLU A 317 -5.68 21.73 19.50
C GLU A 317 -4.54 22.33 18.67
N LEU A 318 -4.82 22.62 17.40
CA LEU A 318 -3.84 23.20 16.51
C LEU A 318 -3.45 24.62 16.95
N PRO A 319 -2.14 24.98 16.90
CA PRO A 319 -1.73 26.36 17.06
C PRO A 319 -2.39 27.27 15.99
N PRO A 320 -2.70 28.53 16.31
CA PRO A 320 -3.23 29.47 15.34
C PRO A 320 -2.35 29.58 14.09
N GLY A 321 -2.97 29.47 12.92
CA GLY A 321 -2.29 29.56 11.64
C GLY A 321 -1.39 28.38 11.28
N TYR A 322 -1.41 27.25 12.00
CA TYR A 322 -0.51 26.10 11.75
C TYR A 322 -0.49 25.66 10.27
N ASN A 323 -1.65 25.64 9.60
CA ASN A 323 -1.76 25.26 8.19
C ASN A 323 -1.13 26.27 7.21
N THR A 324 -0.87 27.50 7.63
CA THR A 324 -0.24 28.56 6.83
C THR A 324 1.22 28.81 7.23
N TRP A 325 1.76 28.07 8.19
CA TRP A 325 3.16 28.24 8.58
C TRP A 325 4.11 27.93 7.41
N PRO A 326 5.18 28.73 7.25
CA PRO A 326 6.15 28.56 6.19
C PRO A 326 7.11 27.39 6.48
N ALA A 327 7.85 26.97 5.45
CA ALA A 327 8.86 25.90 5.58
C ALA A 327 9.94 26.20 6.63
N SER A 328 10.25 27.47 6.89
CA SER A 328 11.19 27.87 7.94
C SER A 328 10.75 27.45 9.35
N ARG A 329 9.45 27.20 9.56
CA ARG A 329 8.89 26.72 10.84
C ARG A 329 8.73 25.20 10.92
N THR A 330 9.35 24.44 10.00
CA THR A 330 9.24 22.96 10.00
C THR A 330 9.65 22.36 11.35
N ALA A 331 10.70 22.86 12.00
CA ALA A 331 11.15 22.37 13.30
C ALA A 331 10.09 22.56 14.41
N ASP A 332 9.41 23.71 14.42
CA ASP A 332 8.33 24.00 15.37
C ASP A 332 7.14 23.05 15.14
N MET A 333 6.78 22.81 13.87
CA MET A 333 5.71 21.89 13.50
C MET A 333 6.02 20.45 13.92
N VAL A 334 7.24 19.99 13.68
CA VAL A 334 7.70 18.66 14.12
C VAL A 334 7.63 18.56 15.65
N THR A 335 8.11 19.58 16.36
CA THR A 335 8.08 19.62 17.84
C THR A 335 6.65 19.52 18.36
N PHE A 336 5.74 20.31 17.81
CA PHE A 336 4.31 20.25 18.15
C PHE A 336 3.71 18.87 17.85
N SER A 337 3.97 18.32 16.67
CA SER A 337 3.45 17.00 16.28
C SER A 337 3.94 15.88 17.18
N LEU A 338 5.20 15.91 17.61
CA LEU A 338 5.74 14.91 18.53
C LEU A 338 5.12 15.03 19.92
N ALA A 339 4.96 16.26 20.44
CA ALA A 339 4.30 16.48 21.72
C ALA A 339 2.83 16.01 21.69
N ALA A 340 2.09 16.38 20.65
CA ALA A 340 0.69 15.99 20.48
C ALA A 340 0.53 14.48 20.30
N LEU A 341 1.43 13.82 19.55
CA LEU A 341 1.40 12.36 19.40
C LEU A 341 1.77 11.65 20.71
N SER A 342 2.74 12.19 21.47
CA SER A 342 3.12 11.65 22.78
C SER A 342 1.95 11.68 23.76
N ALA A 343 1.19 12.78 23.81
CA ALA A 343 0.01 12.90 24.67
C ALA A 343 -1.08 11.88 24.29
N GLN A 344 -1.33 11.68 23.00
CA GLN A 344 -2.29 10.67 22.51
C GLN A 344 -1.80 9.23 22.82
N LEU A 345 -0.51 8.95 22.62
CA LEU A 345 0.08 7.65 22.91
C LEU A 345 0.00 7.30 24.40
N GLN A 346 0.22 8.27 25.28
CA GLN A 346 0.11 8.05 26.73
C GLN A 346 -1.30 7.60 27.11
N GLN A 347 -2.34 8.27 26.61
CA GLN A 347 -3.74 7.87 26.81
C GLN A 347 -4.00 6.46 26.27
N ALA A 348 -3.48 6.14 25.08
CA ALA A 348 -3.63 4.81 24.50
C ALA A 348 -2.91 3.72 25.31
N TYR A 349 -1.76 4.01 25.91
CA TYR A 349 -1.08 3.06 26.79
C TYR A 349 -1.87 2.76 28.06
N TRP A 350 -2.53 3.76 28.66
CA TRP A 350 -3.46 3.52 29.77
C TRP A 350 -4.65 2.66 29.35
N ALA A 351 -5.25 2.95 28.20
CA ALA A 351 -6.33 2.14 27.64
C ALA A 351 -5.88 0.69 27.37
N LEU A 352 -4.65 0.49 26.90
CA LEU A 352 -4.10 -0.85 26.70
C LEU A 352 -3.89 -1.61 28.01
N ALA A 353 -3.32 -0.94 29.02
CA ALA A 353 -3.12 -1.54 30.33
C ALA A 353 -4.47 -1.97 30.95
N LEU A 354 -5.49 -1.11 30.85
CA LEU A 354 -6.84 -1.41 31.33
C LEU A 354 -7.48 -2.56 30.53
N ALA A 355 -7.34 -2.57 29.20
CA ALA A 355 -7.87 -3.64 28.34
C ALA A 355 -7.27 -4.99 28.75
N ALA A 356 -5.95 -5.03 28.94
CA ALA A 356 -5.23 -6.22 29.38
C ALA A 356 -5.67 -6.66 30.78
N ALA A 357 -5.76 -5.74 31.75
CA ALA A 357 -6.17 -6.03 33.11
C ALA A 357 -7.61 -6.56 33.20
N LEU A 358 -8.50 -6.07 32.35
CA LEU A 358 -9.92 -6.46 32.31
C LEU A 358 -10.21 -7.64 31.36
N ASN A 359 -9.17 -8.18 30.71
CA ASN A 359 -9.30 -9.20 29.66
C ASN A 359 -10.34 -8.80 28.59
N ARG A 360 -10.15 -7.60 28.02
CA ARG A 360 -10.98 -7.01 26.97
C ARG A 360 -10.14 -6.75 25.73
N THR A 361 -10.76 -6.89 24.56
CA THR A 361 -10.22 -6.40 23.29
C THR A 361 -10.38 -4.89 23.24
N LEU A 362 -9.26 -4.16 23.13
CA LEU A 362 -9.29 -2.73 22.87
C LEU A 362 -9.70 -2.48 21.42
N VAL A 363 -10.78 -1.72 21.24
CA VAL A 363 -11.28 -1.27 19.95
C VAL A 363 -11.12 0.25 19.89
N LEU A 364 -10.38 0.74 18.90
CA LEU A 364 -10.23 2.17 18.66
C LEU A 364 -11.43 2.68 17.86
N PRO A 365 -12.23 3.62 18.41
CA PRO A 365 -13.34 4.19 17.64
C PRO A 365 -12.78 5.06 16.52
N LYS A 366 -13.33 4.90 15.31
CA LYS A 366 -13.08 5.85 14.23
C LYS A 366 -13.61 7.22 14.67
N ALA A 367 -12.89 8.30 14.33
CA ALA A 367 -13.47 9.63 14.45
C ALA A 367 -14.64 9.70 13.45
N SER A 368 -15.89 9.58 13.91
CA SER A 368 -17.04 9.81 13.04
C SER A 368 -17.27 11.31 12.92
N GLU A 369 -17.48 11.80 11.70
CA GLU A 369 -17.90 13.19 11.44
C GLU A 369 -19.22 13.52 12.17
N GLU A 370 -20.10 12.52 12.35
CA GLU A 370 -21.40 12.66 13.00
C GLU A 370 -21.35 12.95 14.51
N ARG A 371 -20.26 12.61 15.23
CA ARG A 371 -20.18 12.82 16.69
C ARG A 371 -19.81 14.24 17.10
N ARG A 372 -19.63 15.17 16.14
CA ARG A 372 -19.39 16.59 16.41
C ARG A 372 -20.56 17.29 17.13
N TRP A 373 -21.76 16.70 17.14
CA TRP A 373 -22.97 17.29 17.69
C TRP A 373 -23.12 17.21 19.22
N PHE A 374 -22.41 16.29 19.90
CA PHE A 374 -22.57 16.07 21.36
C PHE A 374 -21.43 16.59 22.24
N GLY A 375 -20.52 17.41 21.72
CA GLY A 375 -19.43 18.00 22.51
C GLY A 375 -18.29 17.03 22.88
N CYS A 376 -18.37 15.75 22.49
CA CYS A 376 -17.25 14.81 22.55
C CYS A 376 -16.25 15.15 21.44
N ARG A 377 -15.05 15.60 21.82
CA ARG A 377 -13.98 15.97 20.88
C ARG A 377 -13.04 14.81 20.52
N GLY A 378 -13.19 13.65 21.16
CA GLY A 378 -12.24 12.55 21.05
C GLY A 378 -12.56 11.56 19.92
N GLY A 379 -11.50 11.00 19.32
CA GLY A 379 -11.60 10.11 18.17
C GLY A 379 -10.26 9.44 17.84
N TRP A 380 -10.13 8.86 16.64
CA TRP A 380 -8.89 8.24 16.14
C TRP A 380 -7.65 9.15 16.28
N PHE A 381 -6.44 8.57 16.25
CA PHE A 381 -5.19 9.33 16.35
C PHE A 381 -5.11 10.44 15.29
N ARG A 382 -4.65 11.63 15.71
CA ARG A 382 -4.44 12.80 14.85
C ARG A 382 -2.95 13.06 14.61
N CYS A 383 -2.62 13.26 13.34
CA CYS A 383 -1.27 13.52 12.84
C CYS A 383 -1.15 14.98 12.40
N TYR A 384 -0.15 15.68 12.94
CA TYR A 384 0.11 17.08 12.63
C TYR A 384 1.34 17.26 11.73
N CYS A 385 1.95 16.13 11.34
CA CYS A 385 2.97 16.02 10.32
C CYS A 385 2.77 14.73 9.53
N ALA A 386 3.03 14.79 8.23
CA ALA A 386 3.13 13.61 7.38
C ALA A 386 4.29 12.74 7.85
N LYS A 387 4.04 11.43 7.96
CA LYS A 387 5.08 10.43 8.22
C LYS A 387 5.29 9.60 6.96
N THR A 388 6.49 9.62 6.43
CA THR A 388 6.90 8.85 5.24
C THR A 388 8.42 8.66 5.26
N TRP A 389 8.99 8.01 4.25
CA TRP A 389 10.44 7.89 4.05
C TRP A 389 11.06 9.07 3.29
N PHE A 390 10.25 9.96 2.71
CA PHE A 390 10.73 11.18 2.04
C PHE A 390 10.98 12.32 3.03
N ALA A 391 11.79 13.29 2.61
CA ALA A 391 11.95 14.53 3.35
C ALA A 391 10.63 15.32 3.37
N THR A 392 10.29 15.86 4.53
CA THR A 392 9.11 16.72 4.72
C THR A 392 9.53 18.16 4.90
N SER A 393 8.76 19.09 4.33
CA SER A 393 8.89 20.53 4.52
C SER A 393 7.54 21.09 4.94
N ALA A 394 7.52 21.97 5.94
CA ALA A 394 6.31 22.39 6.66
C ALA A 394 5.45 21.17 7.07
N CYS A 395 6.12 20.09 7.50
CA CYS A 395 5.51 18.83 7.88
C CYS A 395 4.69 18.12 6.78
N ARG A 396 4.91 18.47 5.52
CA ARG A 396 4.23 17.92 4.33
C ARG A 396 5.23 17.25 3.41
N ILE A 397 4.81 16.21 2.70
CA ILE A 397 5.65 15.60 1.66
C ILE A 397 5.74 16.58 0.50
N THR A 398 6.96 16.93 0.09
CA THR A 398 7.25 17.95 -0.94
C THR A 398 6.47 19.26 -0.79
N SER A 399 6.10 19.64 0.44
CA SER A 399 5.29 20.84 0.73
C SER A 399 3.89 20.88 0.07
N GLU A 400 3.23 19.74 -0.20
CA GLU A 400 1.86 19.74 -0.73
C GLU A 400 0.89 20.52 0.18
N ARG A 401 0.00 21.33 -0.41
CA ARG A 401 -0.91 22.24 0.32
C ARG A 401 -2.38 22.00 0.00
N ASP A 402 -2.70 20.95 -0.73
CA ASP A 402 -4.09 20.64 -1.09
C ASP A 402 -4.91 20.23 0.12
N THR A 403 -4.25 19.67 1.14
CA THR A 403 -4.91 19.11 2.32
C THR A 403 -4.50 19.86 3.58
N VAL A 404 -5.28 19.75 4.66
CA VAL A 404 -5.06 20.50 5.91
C VAL A 404 -4.89 19.58 7.11
N PHE A 405 -4.06 20.00 8.06
CA PHE A 405 -3.95 19.36 9.36
C PHE A 405 -5.17 19.68 10.24
N PRO A 406 -5.48 18.81 11.23
CA PRO A 406 -4.86 17.52 11.48
C PRO A 406 -5.31 16.43 10.50
N PHE A 407 -4.40 15.54 10.15
CA PHE A 407 -4.73 14.31 9.42
C PHE A 407 -5.24 13.24 10.38
N THR A 408 -6.06 12.32 9.88
CA THR A 408 -6.28 11.03 10.54
C THR A 408 -5.02 10.19 10.38
N CYS A 409 -4.36 9.81 11.49
CA CYS A 409 -3.17 8.97 11.42
C CYS A 409 -3.55 7.52 11.06
N PRO A 410 -2.98 6.92 10.01
CA PRO A 410 -2.96 5.46 9.89
C PRO A 410 -2.34 4.84 11.16
N LEU A 411 -2.89 3.73 11.65
CA LEU A 411 -2.39 3.13 12.90
C LEU A 411 -0.93 2.67 12.76
N SER A 412 -0.54 2.28 11.55
CA SER A 412 0.84 1.94 11.16
C SER A 412 1.82 3.13 11.28
N HIS A 413 1.32 4.37 11.32
CA HIS A 413 2.14 5.56 11.54
C HIS A 413 2.43 5.77 13.03
N VAL A 414 1.54 5.31 13.90
CA VAL A 414 1.64 5.48 15.36
C VAL A 414 2.35 4.30 16.00
N PHE A 415 1.94 3.08 15.65
CA PHE A 415 2.47 1.85 16.21
C PHE A 415 3.29 1.05 15.20
N ARG A 416 4.19 0.21 15.71
CA ARG A 416 4.88 -0.78 14.89
C ARG A 416 3.91 -1.93 14.57
N ALA A 417 3.26 -1.87 13.41
CA ALA A 417 2.27 -2.85 12.96
C ALA A 417 2.73 -4.31 13.09
N ARG A 418 4.01 -4.60 12.83
CA ARG A 418 4.60 -5.93 13.04
C ARG A 418 4.48 -6.41 14.50
N LEU A 419 4.80 -5.56 15.47
CA LEU A 419 4.71 -5.90 16.90
C LEU A 419 3.25 -6.05 17.35
N LEU A 420 2.36 -5.19 16.82
CA LEU A 420 0.92 -5.32 17.06
C LEU A 420 0.39 -6.66 16.57
N SER A 421 0.78 -7.07 15.36
CA SER A 421 0.29 -8.32 14.78
C SER A 421 0.85 -9.58 15.44
N GLY A 422 2.04 -9.50 16.02
CA GLY A 422 2.68 -10.63 16.70
C GLY A 422 2.23 -10.81 18.15
N GLY A 423 1.45 -9.87 18.72
CA GLY A 423 1.15 -9.87 20.16
C GLY A 423 2.38 -9.54 21.04
N ASP A 424 3.45 -9.03 20.43
CA ASP A 424 4.74 -8.74 21.09
C ASP A 424 4.87 -7.27 21.49
N LEU A 425 3.76 -6.51 21.48
CA LEU A 425 3.78 -5.16 22.00
C LEU A 425 4.11 -5.21 23.50
N ARG A 426 5.16 -4.50 23.92
CA ARG A 426 5.48 -4.30 25.32
C ARG A 426 5.14 -2.86 25.69
N VAL A 427 4.32 -2.70 26.71
CA VAL A 427 4.08 -1.40 27.33
C VAL A 427 4.97 -1.38 28.57
N ALA A 428 6.01 -0.55 28.52
CA ALA A 428 6.88 -0.29 29.66
C ALA A 428 6.51 1.09 30.20
N ASP A 429 5.82 1.12 31.33
CA ASP A 429 5.55 2.36 32.07
C ASP A 429 6.23 2.25 33.45
N PRO A 430 6.97 3.28 33.91
CA PRO A 430 7.66 3.26 35.21
C PRO A 430 6.75 2.94 36.40
N LEU A 431 5.43 3.22 36.29
CA LEU A 431 4.43 2.97 37.32
C LEU A 431 3.72 1.62 37.15
N LEU A 432 3.66 1.07 35.93
CA LEU A 432 2.95 -0.19 35.64
C LEU A 432 3.86 -1.41 35.49
N GLY A 433 5.18 -1.22 35.36
CA GLY A 433 6.11 -2.29 35.01
C GLY A 433 5.99 -2.73 33.54
N ASP A 434 6.61 -3.86 33.22
CA ASP A 434 6.54 -4.48 31.88
C ASP A 434 5.21 -5.22 31.71
N ILE A 435 4.24 -4.61 31.02
CA ILE A 435 2.97 -5.26 30.68
C ILE A 435 3.05 -5.75 29.22
N ARG A 436 2.70 -7.02 29.01
CA ARG A 436 2.38 -7.57 27.69
C ARG A 436 0.87 -7.57 27.55
N PRO A 437 0.28 -6.74 26.67
CA PRO A 437 -1.13 -6.86 26.34
C PRO A 437 -1.33 -8.23 25.69
N GLY A 438 -1.86 -9.19 26.45
CA GLY A 438 -2.34 -10.46 25.93
C GLY A 438 -3.66 -10.20 25.22
N GLY A 439 -3.72 -10.46 23.92
CA GLY A 439 -4.92 -10.27 23.11
C GLY A 439 -4.63 -9.44 21.86
N GLY A 440 -4.96 -10.01 20.70
CA GLY A 440 -4.78 -9.35 19.42
C GLY A 440 -5.55 -8.03 19.35
N TRP A 441 -4.89 -7.00 18.84
CA TRP A 441 -5.53 -5.73 18.49
C TRP A 441 -6.49 -5.92 17.32
N ARG A 442 -7.67 -5.32 17.43
CA ARG A 442 -8.70 -5.41 16.39
C ARG A 442 -9.26 -4.03 16.09
N VAL A 443 -9.35 -3.72 14.80
CA VAL A 443 -10.07 -2.55 14.30
C VAL A 443 -11.51 -3.00 14.06
N ALA A 444 -12.45 -2.47 14.81
CA ALA A 444 -13.89 -2.65 14.61
C ALA A 444 -14.58 -1.30 14.83
N GLU A 445 -15.67 -1.01 14.12
CA GLU A 445 -16.51 0.16 14.49
C GLU A 445 -17.64 -0.31 15.40
N SER A 446 -18.05 0.57 16.32
CA SER A 446 -19.35 0.44 16.97
C SER A 446 -20.44 0.69 15.91
N GLY A 447 -21.18 -0.35 15.51
CA GLY A 447 -22.28 -0.26 14.54
C GLY A 447 -22.23 -1.23 13.34
N ASP A 448 -21.34 -2.23 13.33
CA ASP A 448 -21.40 -3.30 12.32
C ASP A 448 -22.52 -4.30 12.69
N PRO A 449 -23.50 -4.58 11.80
CA PRO A 449 -24.51 -5.61 12.05
C PRO A 449 -23.91 -7.03 12.22
N ARG A 450 -22.63 -7.24 11.93
CA ARG A 450 -21.88 -8.47 12.22
C ARG A 450 -21.25 -8.51 13.61
N VAL A 451 -21.21 -7.38 14.31
CA VAL A 451 -20.74 -7.21 15.70
C VAL A 451 -21.92 -7.19 16.69
N GLU A 452 -23.12 -6.86 16.21
CA GLU A 452 -24.37 -7.01 16.96
C GLU A 452 -24.89 -8.45 16.85
N GLY A 453 -24.28 -9.35 17.62
CA GLY A 453 -24.72 -10.74 17.79
C GLY A 453 -24.33 -11.28 19.16
#